data_AF-A0A954MTZ0-F1
#
_entry.id   AF-A0A954MTZ0-F1
#
_cell.length_a   1.000
_cell.length_b   1.000
_cell.length_c   1.000
_cell.angle_alpha   90.00
_cell.angle_beta   90.00
_cell.angle_gamma   90.00
#
_symmetry.space_group_name_H-M   'P 1'
#
loop_
_entity.id
_entity.type
_entity.pdbx_description
1 polymer ?
#
loop_
_entity_poly.entity_id
_entity_poly.type
_entity_poly.pdbx_seq_one_letter_code
_entity_poly.pdbx_strand_id
1 'polypeptide(L)'
;MMRQIVFCWVGLVLICCTGCSVIVTQLKDRRDDFAIRRTNRHIASRAWSDVKVCYDDLPCRPDFEKGFKRGYSDRASGLNGCPPALPPRRYWRAKLMGHEAMSRANAWFDGYRHGVVVAEQDGNADLARVPTSVPPVACCLNETYDASISSQLESSPTEYMSPPTEMAPEPQPGVTDGFEGLNPAPVQSPTGNAAPKYDEAVPEEIIPSIPPAPAPETPNENQEVPSDPNAAPPPALPPGDETPAAAGMATL
;
A
#
# COMPACT_ATOMS: atom_id res chain seq x y z
N MET A 1 6.08 -3.72 -62.96
CA MET A 1 4.99 -4.09 -62.02
C MET A 1 5.34 -5.29 -61.13
N MET A 2 5.78 -6.46 -61.67
CA MET A 2 6.08 -7.65 -60.83
C MET A 2 7.10 -7.44 -59.70
N ARG A 3 8.14 -6.61 -59.89
CA ARG A 3 9.17 -6.37 -58.86
C ARG A 3 8.62 -5.72 -57.58
N GLN A 4 7.64 -4.82 -57.67
CA GLN A 4 7.07 -4.16 -56.48
C GLN A 4 6.23 -5.11 -55.62
N ILE A 5 5.54 -6.07 -56.24
CA ILE A 5 4.71 -7.05 -55.51
C ILE A 5 5.62 -7.95 -54.66
N VAL A 6 6.76 -8.39 -55.19
CA VAL A 6 7.71 -9.23 -54.45
C VAL A 6 8.27 -8.51 -53.22
N PHE A 7 8.62 -7.23 -53.33
CA PHE A 7 9.11 -6.45 -52.18
C PHE A 7 8.05 -6.25 -51.08
N CYS A 8 6.78 -6.05 -51.44
CA CYS A 8 5.69 -5.98 -50.44
C CYS A 8 5.51 -7.30 -49.69
N TRP A 9 5.56 -8.45 -50.38
CA TRP A 9 5.43 -9.75 -49.74
C TRP A 9 6.61 -10.09 -48.82
N VAL A 10 7.84 -9.81 -49.25
CA VAL A 10 9.03 -10.01 -48.41
C VAL A 10 8.99 -9.08 -47.18
N GLY A 11 8.55 -7.83 -47.34
CA GLY A 11 8.34 -6.90 -46.22
C GLY A 11 7.28 -7.39 -45.22
N LEU A 12 6.14 -7.87 -45.70
CA LEU A 12 5.06 -8.40 -44.85
C LEU A 12 5.52 -9.64 -44.05
N VAL A 13 6.24 -10.56 -44.71
CA VAL A 13 6.78 -11.77 -44.05
C VAL A 13 7.82 -11.40 -43.01
N LEU A 14 8.73 -10.46 -43.30
CA LEU A 14 9.75 -10.02 -42.33
C LEU A 14 9.14 -9.29 -41.12
N ILE A 15 8.06 -8.52 -41.31
CA ILE A 15 7.30 -7.89 -40.22
C ILE A 15 6.61 -8.95 -39.35
N CYS A 16 6.07 -10.01 -39.96
CA CYS A 16 5.41 -11.08 -39.23
C CYS A 16 6.40 -11.95 -38.43
N CYS A 17 7.58 -12.25 -38.98
CA CYS A 17 8.57 -13.11 -38.33
C CYS A 17 9.28 -12.43 -37.14
N THR A 18 9.45 -11.11 -37.15
CA THR A 18 10.11 -10.38 -36.04
C THR A 18 9.12 -9.95 -34.95
N GLY A 19 7.84 -9.74 -35.28
CA GLY A 19 6.81 -9.34 -34.32
C GLY A 19 6.23 -10.48 -33.45
N CYS A 20 6.23 -11.72 -33.94
CA CYS A 20 5.61 -12.84 -33.21
C CYS A 20 6.32 -13.18 -31.88
N SER A 21 7.65 -13.12 -31.83
CA SER A 21 8.40 -13.43 -30.60
C SER A 21 8.07 -12.45 -29.46
N VAL A 22 7.93 -11.16 -29.78
CA VAL A 22 7.59 -10.12 -28.79
C VAL A 22 6.17 -10.30 -28.25
N ILE A 23 5.20 -10.63 -29.10
CA ILE A 23 3.81 -10.85 -28.67
C ILE A 23 3.74 -12.09 -27.77
N VAL A 24 4.43 -13.18 -28.14
CA VAL A 24 4.43 -14.42 -27.35
C VAL A 24 5.09 -14.22 -25.98
N THR A 25 6.20 -13.47 -25.89
CA THR A 25 6.84 -13.17 -24.59
C THR A 25 5.95 -12.28 -23.73
N GLN A 26 5.37 -11.22 -24.28
CA GLN A 26 4.47 -10.32 -23.55
C GLN A 26 3.23 -11.04 -22.97
N LEU A 27 2.64 -11.97 -23.73
CA LEU A 27 1.51 -12.75 -23.24
C LEU A 27 1.93 -13.75 -22.16
N LYS A 28 3.14 -14.32 -22.26
CA LYS A 28 3.69 -15.20 -21.23
C LYS A 28 3.94 -14.43 -19.94
N ASP A 29 4.61 -13.29 -20.01
CA ASP A 29 4.91 -12.43 -18.86
C ASP A 29 3.61 -12.01 -18.14
N ARG A 30 2.57 -11.62 -18.89
CA ARG A 30 1.25 -11.29 -18.31
C ARG A 30 0.59 -12.47 -17.59
N ARG A 31 0.74 -13.69 -18.11
CA ARG A 31 0.18 -14.91 -17.48
C ARG A 31 0.95 -15.26 -16.21
N ASP A 32 2.27 -15.15 -16.25
CA ASP A 32 3.14 -15.43 -15.10
C ASP A 32 2.91 -14.38 -13.99
N ASP A 33 2.83 -13.09 -14.33
CA ASP A 33 2.45 -12.01 -13.40
C ASP A 33 1.08 -12.23 -12.76
N PHE A 34 0.12 -12.74 -13.53
CA PHE A 34 -1.20 -13.07 -13.01
C PHE A 34 -1.15 -14.25 -12.04
N ALA A 35 -0.40 -15.30 -12.38
CA ALA A 35 -0.22 -16.47 -11.53
C ALA A 35 0.46 -16.09 -10.20
N ILE A 36 1.55 -15.32 -10.24
CA ILE A 36 2.28 -14.84 -9.06
C ILE A 36 1.34 -14.01 -8.17
N ARG A 37 0.62 -13.02 -8.74
CA ARG A 37 -0.32 -12.19 -7.96
C ARG A 37 -1.44 -13.01 -7.33
N ARG A 38 -1.94 -14.02 -8.03
CA ARG A 38 -2.99 -14.92 -7.51
C ARG A 38 -2.47 -15.75 -6.34
N THR A 39 -1.29 -16.34 -6.48
CA THR A 39 -0.64 -17.13 -5.42
C THR A 39 -0.34 -16.27 -4.19
N ASN A 40 0.26 -15.10 -4.37
CA ASN A 40 0.56 -14.19 -3.26
C ASN A 40 -0.70 -13.73 -2.52
N ARG A 41 -1.81 -13.48 -3.23
CA ARG A 41 -3.11 -13.17 -2.59
C ARG A 41 -3.65 -14.36 -1.78
N HIS A 42 -3.48 -15.58 -2.27
CA HIS A 42 -3.93 -16.78 -1.56
C HIS A 42 -3.13 -17.00 -0.28
N ILE A 43 -1.80 -16.93 -0.35
CA ILE A 43 -0.91 -17.08 0.81
C ILE A 43 -1.20 -15.98 1.84
N ALA A 44 -1.34 -14.72 1.41
CA ALA A 44 -1.71 -13.62 2.31
C ALA A 44 -3.07 -13.83 3.01
N SER A 45 -4.04 -14.45 2.33
CA SER A 45 -5.35 -14.77 2.92
C SER A 45 -5.28 -15.90 3.93
N ARG A 46 -4.38 -16.87 3.70
CA ARG A 46 -4.08 -17.94 4.65
C ARG A 46 -3.40 -17.37 5.90
N ALA A 47 -2.31 -16.62 5.73
CA ALA A 47 -1.60 -15.98 6.84
C ALA A 47 -2.52 -15.09 7.69
N TRP A 48 -3.42 -14.33 7.06
CA TRP A 48 -4.44 -13.57 7.80
C TRP A 48 -5.35 -14.48 8.64
N SER A 49 -5.76 -15.63 8.11
CA SER A 49 -6.64 -16.55 8.83
C SER A 49 -5.98 -17.12 10.08
N ASP A 50 -4.66 -17.26 10.08
CA ASP A 50 -3.86 -17.77 11.19
C ASP A 50 -3.72 -16.73 12.31
N VAL A 51 -3.67 -15.43 11.98
CA VAL A 51 -3.44 -14.35 12.97
C VAL A 51 -4.68 -13.53 13.31
N LYS A 52 -5.79 -13.66 12.59
CA LYS A 52 -6.98 -12.77 12.73
C LYS A 52 -7.57 -12.72 14.14
N VAL A 53 -7.48 -13.82 14.90
CA VAL A 53 -8.01 -13.93 16.27
C VAL A 53 -7.34 -12.93 17.20
N CYS A 54 -6.09 -12.57 16.95
CA CYS A 54 -5.36 -11.56 17.71
C CYS A 54 -5.86 -10.12 17.49
N TYR A 55 -6.77 -9.91 16.52
CA TYR A 55 -7.25 -8.59 16.11
C TYR A 55 -8.78 -8.48 16.17
N ASP A 56 -9.45 -9.34 16.92
CA ASP A 56 -10.92 -9.36 16.98
C ASP A 56 -11.50 -8.07 17.60
N ASP A 57 -10.80 -7.46 18.56
CA ASP A 57 -11.22 -6.22 19.23
C ASP A 57 -10.79 -4.94 18.51
N LEU A 58 -10.14 -5.04 17.35
CA LEU A 58 -9.57 -3.89 16.66
C LEU A 58 -10.66 -3.05 15.97
N PRO A 59 -10.72 -1.72 16.18
CA PRO A 59 -11.61 -0.86 15.40
C PRO A 59 -11.25 -0.94 13.91
N CYS A 60 -12.26 -0.88 13.05
CA CYS A 60 -12.07 -0.95 11.60
C CYS A 60 -11.33 -2.22 11.11
N ARG A 61 -11.45 -3.36 11.82
CA ARG A 61 -10.85 -4.66 11.46
C ARG A 61 -10.92 -5.02 9.96
N PRO A 62 -12.03 -4.80 9.22
CA PRO A 62 -12.08 -5.10 7.79
C PRO A 62 -11.10 -4.29 6.94
N ASP A 63 -10.76 -3.06 7.35
CA ASP A 63 -9.80 -2.23 6.63
C ASP A 63 -8.36 -2.56 7.03
N PHE A 64 -8.13 -2.92 8.29
CA PHE A 64 -6.89 -3.54 8.75
C PHE A 64 -6.57 -4.82 7.97
N GLU A 65 -7.52 -5.75 7.85
CA GLU A 65 -7.37 -6.98 7.08
C GLU A 65 -6.94 -6.70 5.62
N LYS A 66 -7.56 -5.71 4.97
CA LYS A 66 -7.21 -5.34 3.60
C LYS A 66 -5.81 -4.72 3.50
N GLY A 67 -5.39 -4.00 4.54
CA GLY A 67 -4.03 -3.49 4.71
C GLY A 67 -3.05 -4.64 4.81
N PHE A 68 -3.29 -5.54 5.78
CA PHE A 68 -2.50 -6.73 6.06
C PHE A 68 -2.27 -7.57 4.82
N LYS A 69 -3.34 -7.99 4.13
CA LYS A 69 -3.22 -8.82 2.93
C LYS A 69 -2.44 -8.10 1.82
N ARG A 70 -2.56 -6.77 1.73
CA ARG A 70 -1.83 -5.99 0.73
C ARG A 70 -0.33 -5.92 1.07
N GLY A 71 0.03 -5.53 2.29
CA GLY A 71 1.41 -5.46 2.74
C GLY A 71 2.12 -6.80 2.64
N TYR A 72 1.44 -7.88 3.06
CA TYR A 72 1.95 -9.24 2.90
C TYR A 72 2.20 -9.58 1.43
N SER A 73 1.22 -9.35 0.55
CA SER A 73 1.36 -9.65 -0.88
C SER A 73 2.44 -8.82 -1.56
N ASP A 74 2.61 -7.56 -1.16
CA ASP A 74 3.62 -6.66 -1.70
C ASP A 74 5.02 -7.15 -1.28
N ARG A 75 5.21 -7.51 0.00
CA ARG A 75 6.47 -8.07 0.51
C ARG A 75 6.82 -9.40 -0.13
N ALA A 76 5.84 -10.30 -0.30
CA ALA A 76 6.01 -11.58 -0.99
C ALA A 76 6.28 -11.41 -2.50
N SER A 77 5.93 -10.27 -3.09
CA SER A 77 6.26 -9.92 -4.47
C SER A 77 7.65 -9.30 -4.61
N GLY A 78 8.44 -9.24 -3.53
CA GLY A 78 9.80 -8.67 -3.54
C GLY A 78 9.85 -7.14 -3.46
N LEU A 79 8.74 -6.48 -3.10
CA LEU A 79 8.75 -5.05 -2.80
C LEU A 79 9.37 -4.80 -1.42
N ASN A 80 9.89 -3.60 -1.21
CA ASN A 80 10.64 -3.20 -0.01
C ASN A 80 9.82 -3.18 1.31
N GLY A 81 8.53 -3.50 1.26
CA GLY A 81 7.65 -3.45 2.44
C GLY A 81 7.26 -2.03 2.89
N CYS A 82 7.68 -0.98 2.18
CA CYS A 82 7.25 0.38 2.48
C CYS A 82 5.78 0.58 2.09
N PRO A 83 4.92 1.08 3.00
CA PRO A 83 3.54 1.42 2.65
C PRO A 83 3.52 2.51 1.58
N PRO A 84 2.51 2.50 0.68
CA PRO A 84 2.38 3.54 -0.34
C PRO A 84 2.14 4.91 0.30
N ALA A 85 2.56 5.99 -0.36
CA ALA A 85 2.39 7.35 0.14
C ALA A 85 0.91 7.72 0.38
N LEU A 86 -0.01 7.15 -0.40
CA LEU A 86 -1.44 7.36 -0.27
C LEU A 86 -2.16 6.00 -0.12
N PRO A 87 -3.20 5.93 0.73
CA PRO A 87 -4.01 4.72 0.86
C PRO A 87 -4.83 4.51 -0.43
N PRO A 88 -5.45 3.33 -0.61
CA PRO A 88 -6.32 3.08 -1.76
C PRO A 88 -7.41 4.15 -1.92
N ARG A 89 -7.78 4.45 -3.18
CA ARG A 89 -8.75 5.51 -3.58
C ARG A 89 -10.03 5.54 -2.74
N ARG A 90 -10.49 4.39 -2.21
CA ARG A 90 -11.70 4.27 -1.39
C ARG A 90 -11.65 5.01 -0.04
N TYR A 91 -10.47 5.33 0.48
CA TYR A 91 -10.32 5.99 1.79
C TYR A 91 -10.27 7.51 1.72
N TRP A 92 -10.10 8.09 0.53
CA TRP A 92 -9.90 9.53 0.34
C TRP A 92 -10.72 10.07 -0.84
N ARG A 93 -11.85 9.41 -1.16
CA ARG A 93 -12.83 10.00 -2.07
C ARG A 93 -13.39 11.28 -1.44
N ALA A 94 -13.72 12.28 -2.26
CA ALA A 94 -14.27 13.55 -1.77
C ALA A 94 -15.50 13.39 -0.85
N LYS A 95 -16.33 12.36 -1.08
CA LYS A 95 -17.50 12.03 -0.25
C LYS A 95 -17.15 11.47 1.15
N LEU A 96 -15.89 11.13 1.40
CA LEU A 96 -15.39 10.44 2.60
C LEU A 96 -14.27 11.24 3.27
N MET A 97 -14.44 12.56 3.46
CA MET A 97 -13.44 13.40 4.16
C MET A 97 -13.67 13.49 5.68
N GLY A 98 -14.41 12.57 6.29
CA GLY A 98 -14.73 12.57 7.73
C GLY A 98 -13.70 11.85 8.61
N HIS A 99 -13.83 12.02 9.93
CA HIS A 99 -12.99 11.35 10.94
C HIS A 99 -13.00 9.81 10.81
N GLU A 100 -14.15 9.23 10.43
CA GLU A 100 -14.28 7.79 10.17
C GLU A 100 -13.35 7.34 9.02
N ALA A 101 -13.27 8.10 7.93
CA ALA A 101 -12.43 7.74 6.80
C ALA A 101 -10.94 7.79 7.15
N MET A 102 -10.54 8.76 7.97
CA MET A 102 -9.17 8.84 8.49
C MET A 102 -8.84 7.65 9.39
N SER A 103 -9.75 7.27 10.31
CA SER A 103 -9.57 6.07 11.16
C SER A 103 -9.41 4.80 10.33
N ARG A 104 -10.24 4.63 9.29
CA ARG A 104 -10.16 3.47 8.37
C ARG A 104 -8.88 3.47 7.53
N ALA A 105 -8.39 4.63 7.12
CA ALA A 105 -7.12 4.77 6.41
C ALA A 105 -5.94 4.39 7.32
N ASN A 106 -5.95 4.86 8.58
CA ASN A 106 -4.95 4.52 9.58
C ASN A 106 -4.94 3.01 9.85
N ALA A 107 -6.10 2.41 10.11
CA ALA A 107 -6.20 0.96 10.29
C ALA A 107 -5.67 0.17 9.08
N TRP A 108 -5.90 0.66 7.86
CA TRP A 108 -5.34 0.05 6.64
C TRP A 108 -3.80 0.13 6.60
N PHE A 109 -3.19 1.26 7.00
CA PHE A 109 -1.73 1.39 7.07
C PHE A 109 -1.11 0.54 8.18
N ASP A 110 -1.76 0.47 9.35
CA ASP A 110 -1.32 -0.39 10.45
C ASP A 110 -1.34 -1.86 10.03
N GLY A 111 -2.43 -2.27 9.39
CA GLY A 111 -2.54 -3.60 8.80
C GLY A 111 -1.44 -3.86 7.80
N TYR A 112 -1.16 -2.92 6.89
CA TYR A 112 -0.10 -3.05 5.89
C TYR A 112 1.25 -3.39 6.52
N ARG A 113 1.67 -2.60 7.53
CA ARG A 113 2.94 -2.81 8.23
C ARG A 113 3.00 -4.18 8.91
N HIS A 114 1.91 -4.59 9.58
CA HIS A 114 1.83 -5.92 10.19
C HIS A 114 1.93 -7.04 9.14
N GLY A 115 1.26 -6.89 7.99
CA GLY A 115 1.33 -7.87 6.92
C GLY A 115 2.74 -8.05 6.35
N VAL A 116 3.51 -6.97 6.26
CA VAL A 116 4.93 -7.03 5.86
C VAL A 116 5.76 -7.82 6.86
N VAL A 117 5.61 -7.53 8.16
CA VAL A 117 6.35 -8.23 9.23
C VAL A 117 6.04 -9.73 9.22
N VAL A 118 4.76 -10.12 9.09
CA VAL A 118 4.38 -11.54 9.05
C VAL A 118 4.93 -12.21 7.78
N ALA A 119 4.92 -11.54 6.63
CA ALA A 119 5.51 -12.10 5.41
C ALA A 119 7.02 -12.35 5.53
N GLU A 120 7.73 -11.53 6.29
CA GLU A 120 9.16 -11.72 6.60
C GLU A 120 9.36 -12.90 7.56
N GLN A 121 8.54 -13.00 8.60
CA GLN A 121 8.57 -14.12 9.55
C GLN A 121 8.27 -15.46 8.89
N ASP A 122 7.36 -15.48 7.92
CA ASP A 122 7.02 -16.67 7.15
C ASP A 122 8.11 -17.07 6.12
N GLY A 123 9.15 -16.24 5.93
CA GLY A 123 10.18 -16.46 4.90
C GLY A 123 9.70 -16.25 3.46
N ASN A 124 8.49 -15.70 3.28
CA ASN A 124 7.90 -15.46 1.95
C ASN A 124 8.41 -14.19 1.29
N ALA A 125 9.13 -13.35 2.04
CA ALA A 125 9.83 -12.16 1.60
C ALA A 125 10.74 -12.36 0.36
N ASP A 126 11.40 -13.51 0.25
CA ASP A 126 12.41 -13.78 -0.78
C ASP A 126 11.89 -14.63 -1.95
N LEU A 127 10.63 -15.08 -1.94
CA LEU A 127 10.09 -15.99 -2.96
C LEU A 127 10.08 -15.38 -4.37
N ALA A 128 9.85 -14.07 -4.48
CA ALA A 128 9.86 -13.36 -5.76
C ALA A 128 11.28 -12.92 -6.19
N ARG A 129 12.29 -13.08 -5.33
CA ARG A 129 13.65 -12.66 -5.64
C ARG A 129 14.29 -13.70 -6.54
N VAL A 130 14.36 -13.39 -7.84
CA VAL A 130 15.09 -14.23 -8.79
C VAL A 130 16.58 -14.14 -8.46
N PRO A 131 17.26 -15.26 -8.18
CA PRO A 131 18.70 -15.24 -7.95
C PRO A 131 19.40 -14.83 -9.26
N THR A 132 20.02 -13.65 -9.26
CA THR A 132 20.84 -13.17 -10.37
C THR A 132 22.31 -13.50 -10.10
N SER A 133 23.06 -13.86 -11.14
CA SER A 133 24.52 -14.03 -11.04
C SER A 133 25.26 -12.73 -10.73
N VAL A 134 24.60 -11.59 -10.97
CA VAL A 134 25.09 -10.27 -10.55
C VAL A 134 24.85 -10.15 -9.04
N PRO A 135 25.89 -9.95 -8.22
CA PRO A 135 25.71 -9.70 -6.79
C PRO A 135 24.78 -8.50 -6.63
N PRO A 136 23.90 -8.48 -5.62
CA PRO A 136 23.02 -7.33 -5.39
C PRO A 136 23.90 -6.09 -5.29
N VAL A 137 23.86 -5.25 -6.31
CA VAL A 137 24.49 -3.94 -6.23
C VAL A 137 23.70 -3.24 -5.15
N ALA A 138 24.33 -3.01 -4.01
CA ALA A 138 23.74 -2.32 -2.88
C ALA A 138 23.55 -0.83 -3.23
N CYS A 139 22.75 -0.54 -4.26
CA CYS A 139 22.48 0.81 -4.74
C CYS A 139 21.60 1.61 -3.78
N CYS A 140 21.10 1.00 -2.71
CA CYS A 140 20.18 1.65 -1.77
C CYS A 140 20.66 1.59 -0.31
N LEU A 141 21.93 1.24 -0.02
CA LEU A 141 22.51 1.44 1.31
C LEU A 141 22.89 2.91 1.55
N ASN A 142 21.94 3.81 1.28
CA ASN A 142 22.02 5.21 1.65
C ASN A 142 20.70 5.60 2.34
N GLU A 143 20.33 4.82 3.36
CA GLU A 143 19.36 5.24 4.39
C GLU A 143 19.98 6.24 5.38
N THR A 144 21.14 6.79 5.04
CA THR A 144 21.56 8.12 5.44
C THR A 144 21.55 8.98 4.19
N TYR A 145 20.42 9.62 3.89
CA TYR A 145 20.47 10.96 3.34
C TYR A 145 21.16 11.81 4.40
N ASP A 146 22.49 11.72 4.44
CA ASP A 146 23.29 12.66 5.18
C ASP A 146 22.99 14.01 4.53
N ALA A 147 22.31 14.87 5.28
CA ALA A 147 21.90 16.21 4.83
C ALA A 147 23.11 17.11 4.49
N SER A 148 24.34 16.57 4.53
CA SER A 148 25.60 17.22 4.20
C SER A 148 25.84 17.46 2.70
N ILE A 149 25.12 16.79 1.78
CA ILE A 149 25.28 17.07 0.33
C ILE A 149 24.61 18.39 -0.10
N SER A 150 23.76 18.99 0.74
CA SER A 150 23.22 20.33 0.45
C SER A 150 24.17 21.47 0.84
N SER A 151 25.33 21.19 1.44
CA SER A 151 26.28 22.22 1.91
C SER A 151 27.39 22.59 0.91
N GLN A 152 27.49 21.90 -0.25
CA GLN A 152 28.60 22.13 -1.20
C GLN A 152 28.17 22.74 -2.54
N LEU A 153 26.93 23.21 -2.68
CA LEU A 153 26.49 24.01 -3.83
C LEU A 153 26.25 25.49 -3.52
N GLU A 154 26.80 25.99 -2.40
CA GLU A 154 26.89 27.42 -2.10
C GLU A 154 28.34 27.90 -2.14
N SER A 155 28.88 28.07 -3.34
CA SER A 155 29.90 29.11 -3.59
C SER A 155 30.02 29.38 -5.09
N SER A 156 28.92 29.79 -5.73
CA SER A 156 29.03 30.68 -6.89
C SER A 156 28.69 32.08 -6.38
N PRO A 157 29.63 33.04 -6.40
CA PRO A 157 29.36 34.41 -6.00
C PRO A 157 28.30 34.98 -6.93
N THR A 158 27.05 35.01 -6.46
CA THR A 158 26.04 35.81 -7.13
C THR A 158 26.34 37.23 -6.72
N GLU A 159 26.91 37.98 -7.66
CA GLU A 159 27.12 39.41 -7.60
C GLU A 159 25.77 40.06 -7.23
N TYR A 160 25.68 40.51 -5.97
CA TYR A 160 24.52 41.21 -5.44
C TYR A 160 24.35 42.51 -6.23
N MET A 161 23.35 42.54 -7.10
CA MET A 161 22.83 43.80 -7.64
C MET A 161 22.04 44.46 -6.51
N SER A 162 22.64 45.46 -5.87
CA SER A 162 22.03 46.22 -4.78
C SER A 162 20.69 46.81 -5.21
N PRO A 163 19.61 46.62 -4.44
CA PRO A 163 18.37 47.35 -4.66
C PRO A 163 18.60 48.86 -4.42
N PRO A 164 17.88 49.74 -5.14
CA PRO A 164 17.96 51.18 -4.90
C PRO A 164 17.52 51.50 -3.48
N THR A 165 18.36 52.25 -2.77
CA THR A 165 18.12 52.80 -1.44
C THR A 165 16.82 53.61 -1.44
N GLU A 166 15.75 53.03 -0.91
CA GLU A 166 14.51 53.73 -0.58
C GLU A 166 14.69 54.43 0.78
N MET A 167 14.47 55.74 0.80
CA MET A 167 14.66 56.60 1.96
C MET A 167 13.80 56.16 3.14
N ALA A 168 14.44 56.04 4.30
CA ALA A 168 13.82 55.84 5.58
C ALA A 168 12.90 57.02 5.95
N PRO A 169 11.64 56.77 6.39
CA PRO A 169 10.91 57.73 7.17
C PRO A 169 11.37 57.72 8.64
N GLU A 170 11.43 58.93 9.18
CA GLU A 170 11.86 59.38 10.50
C GLU A 170 11.12 58.70 11.68
N PRO A 171 11.79 58.44 12.82
CA PRO A 171 11.19 57.78 13.97
C PRO A 171 10.24 58.70 14.73
N GLN A 172 8.99 58.26 14.94
CA GLN A 172 8.08 58.91 15.90
C GLN A 172 8.28 58.36 17.32
N PRO A 173 8.27 59.22 18.35
CA PRO A 173 8.45 58.82 19.73
C PRO A 173 7.13 58.38 20.39
N GLY A 174 7.19 57.21 21.05
CA GLY A 174 6.63 56.94 22.38
C GLY A 174 5.12 57.06 22.60
N VAL A 175 4.45 55.90 22.69
CA VAL A 175 3.38 55.69 23.68
C VAL A 175 3.54 54.28 24.26
N THR A 176 4.02 54.23 25.50
CA THR A 176 3.86 53.10 26.40
C THR A 176 2.45 53.16 26.98
N ASP A 177 1.65 52.11 26.85
CA ASP A 177 0.77 51.71 27.96
C ASP A 177 0.33 50.25 27.81
N GLY A 178 0.28 49.60 28.97
CA GLY A 178 0.29 48.15 29.11
C GLY A 178 -0.96 47.43 28.62
N PHE A 179 -0.76 46.15 28.30
CA PHE A 179 -1.85 45.19 28.19
C PHE A 179 -1.50 43.94 29.00
N GLU A 180 -1.73 44.04 30.31
CA GLU A 180 -2.04 42.87 31.15
C GLU A 180 -3.41 42.33 30.72
N GLY A 181 -3.49 41.03 30.43
CA GLY A 181 -4.77 40.35 30.25
C GLY A 181 -4.78 39.24 29.21
N LEU A 182 -4.00 38.18 29.43
CA LEU A 182 -4.22 36.91 28.72
C LEU A 182 -5.47 36.23 29.30
N ASN A 183 -6.61 36.56 28.72
CA ASN A 183 -7.87 35.86 28.86
C ASN A 183 -8.00 34.90 27.66
N PRO A 184 -8.16 33.57 27.84
CA PRO A 184 -8.31 32.65 26.72
C PRO A 184 -9.73 32.74 26.17
N ALA A 185 -9.92 33.53 25.12
CA ALA A 185 -11.12 33.49 24.28
C ALA A 185 -11.08 32.26 23.34
N PRO A 186 -12.24 31.69 23.00
CA PRO A 186 -12.33 30.41 22.30
C PRO A 186 -11.84 30.51 20.85
N VAL A 187 -11.09 29.48 20.45
CA VAL A 187 -10.62 29.23 19.09
C VAL A 187 -11.79 29.32 18.12
N GLN A 188 -11.81 30.39 17.31
CA GLN A 188 -12.71 30.50 16.17
C GLN A 188 -12.18 29.59 15.05
N SER A 189 -12.98 28.60 14.68
CA SER A 189 -12.76 27.78 13.49
C SER A 189 -12.69 28.66 12.23
N PRO A 190 -11.73 28.43 11.31
CA PRO A 190 -11.67 29.17 10.06
C PRO A 190 -12.91 28.86 9.22
N THR A 191 -13.78 29.85 9.12
CA THR A 191 -14.92 29.89 8.22
C THR A 191 -14.44 30.37 6.86
N GLY A 192 -14.71 29.58 5.82
CA GLY A 192 -14.94 30.09 4.47
C GLY A 192 -13.71 30.26 3.58
N ASN A 193 -13.21 29.15 3.03
CA ASN A 193 -12.71 29.17 1.65
C ASN A 193 -13.80 28.59 0.76
N ALA A 194 -14.30 29.43 -0.14
CA ALA A 194 -15.31 29.11 -1.12
C ALA A 194 -14.92 27.86 -1.91
N ALA A 195 -15.76 26.83 -1.82
CA ALA A 195 -15.68 25.68 -2.68
C ALA A 195 -15.87 26.13 -4.14
N PRO A 196 -15.08 25.61 -5.11
CA PRO A 196 -15.40 25.78 -6.52
C PRO A 196 -16.80 25.21 -6.79
N LYS A 197 -17.71 26.06 -7.28
CA LYS A 197 -18.97 25.62 -7.88
C LYS A 197 -18.62 24.84 -9.15
N TYR A 198 -18.64 23.52 -9.07
CA TYR A 198 -18.71 22.67 -10.25
C TYR A 198 -20.18 22.50 -10.62
N ASP A 199 -20.68 23.43 -11.44
CA ASP A 199 -21.90 23.23 -12.22
C ASP A 199 -21.53 22.36 -13.43
N GLU A 200 -21.40 21.05 -13.22
CA GLU A 200 -21.36 20.10 -14.33
C GLU A 200 -22.40 19.02 -14.07
N ALA A 201 -23.52 19.17 -14.75
CA ALA A 201 -24.61 18.22 -14.79
C ALA A 201 -24.09 16.90 -15.38
N VAL A 202 -23.64 16.00 -14.50
CA VAL A 202 -23.43 14.60 -14.86
C VAL A 202 -24.82 14.03 -15.17
N PRO A 203 -25.05 13.47 -16.37
CA PRO A 203 -26.30 12.79 -16.66
C PRO A 203 -26.55 11.74 -15.59
N GLU A 204 -27.75 11.70 -15.01
CA GLU A 204 -28.22 10.58 -14.20
C GLU A 204 -28.10 9.32 -15.05
N GLU A 205 -27.00 8.60 -14.87
CA GLU A 205 -26.88 7.23 -15.34
C GLU A 205 -27.92 6.45 -14.55
N ILE A 206 -28.99 6.05 -15.25
CA ILE A 206 -30.09 5.24 -14.77
C ILE A 206 -29.48 4.05 -14.04
N ILE A 207 -29.46 4.13 -12.71
CA ILE A 207 -29.09 3.00 -11.86
C ILE A 207 -30.20 1.96 -12.12
N PRO A 208 -29.90 0.80 -12.75
CA PRO A 208 -30.89 -0.24 -12.88
C PRO A 208 -31.38 -0.58 -11.48
N SER A 209 -32.68 -0.41 -11.26
CA SER A 209 -33.36 -0.73 -10.00
C SER A 209 -32.97 -2.15 -9.60
N ILE A 210 -32.10 -2.27 -8.60
CA ILE A 210 -31.70 -3.55 -8.05
C ILE A 210 -32.96 -4.10 -7.38
N PRO A 211 -33.48 -5.27 -7.80
CA PRO A 211 -34.62 -5.87 -7.12
C PRO A 211 -34.29 -6.02 -5.63
N PRO A 212 -35.26 -5.76 -4.73
CA PRO A 212 -35.03 -5.85 -3.29
C PRO A 212 -34.40 -7.21 -2.97
N ALA A 213 -33.28 -7.17 -2.25
CA ALA A 213 -32.59 -8.37 -1.82
C ALA A 213 -33.59 -9.28 -1.10
N PRO A 214 -33.61 -10.60 -1.40
CA PRO A 214 -34.43 -11.54 -0.64
C PRO A 214 -34.08 -11.40 0.84
N ALA A 215 -35.13 -11.34 1.67
CA ALA A 215 -34.98 -11.22 3.12
C ALA A 215 -34.01 -12.31 3.62
N PRO A 216 -33.12 -12.00 4.59
CA PRO A 216 -32.24 -12.98 5.17
C PRO A 216 -33.09 -14.11 5.77
N GLU A 217 -32.95 -15.31 5.21
CA GLU A 217 -33.53 -16.52 5.78
C GLU A 217 -32.92 -16.68 7.18
N THR A 218 -33.77 -16.63 8.19
CA THR A 218 -33.43 -16.93 9.58
C THR A 218 -32.80 -18.33 9.62
N PRO A 219 -31.59 -18.51 10.19
CA PRO A 219 -31.00 -19.81 10.38
C PRO A 219 -31.97 -20.71 11.16
N ASN A 220 -32.36 -21.82 10.55
CA ASN A 220 -33.19 -22.83 11.19
C ASN A 220 -32.37 -23.54 12.28
N GLU A 221 -32.55 -23.10 13.53
CA GLU A 221 -31.93 -23.59 14.76
C GLU A 221 -32.49 -24.97 15.17
N ASN A 222 -32.51 -25.94 14.25
CA ASN A 222 -32.95 -27.32 14.53
C ASN A 222 -32.30 -28.36 13.60
N GLN A 223 -31.12 -28.07 13.04
CA GLN A 223 -30.35 -29.09 12.32
C GLN A 223 -29.51 -29.89 13.31
N GLU A 224 -30.17 -30.87 13.94
CA GLU A 224 -29.55 -31.92 14.74
C GLU A 224 -28.53 -32.66 13.87
N VAL A 225 -27.24 -32.48 14.18
CA VAL A 225 -26.13 -33.13 13.48
C VAL A 225 -26.28 -34.64 13.67
N PRO A 226 -26.42 -35.43 12.59
CA PRO A 226 -26.43 -36.89 12.69
C PRO A 226 -25.10 -37.33 13.30
N SER A 227 -25.17 -37.88 14.50
CA SER A 227 -24.03 -38.51 15.16
C SER A 227 -23.71 -39.79 14.38
N ASP A 228 -22.70 -39.72 13.52
CA ASP A 228 -22.21 -40.87 12.78
C ASP A 228 -21.55 -41.87 13.76
N PRO A 229 -22.16 -43.05 14.02
CA PRO A 229 -21.61 -44.02 14.96
C PRO A 229 -20.34 -44.72 14.45
N ASN A 230 -19.89 -44.42 13.23
CA ASN A 230 -18.70 -44.99 12.61
C ASN A 230 -17.53 -44.00 12.46
N ALA A 231 -17.58 -42.84 13.11
CA ALA A 231 -16.43 -41.94 13.15
C ALA A 231 -15.25 -42.64 13.85
N ALA A 232 -14.27 -43.08 13.06
CA ALA A 232 -13.04 -43.68 13.55
C ALA A 232 -12.37 -42.73 14.56
N PRO A 233 -11.86 -43.23 15.69
CA PRO A 233 -11.17 -42.40 16.66
C PRO A 233 -10.00 -41.68 15.98
N PRO A 234 -9.75 -40.39 16.30
CA PRO A 234 -8.62 -39.67 15.76
C PRO A 234 -7.32 -40.42 16.07
N PRO A 235 -6.36 -40.46 15.14
CA PRO A 235 -5.08 -41.12 15.35
C PRO A 235 -4.41 -40.52 16.59
N ALA A 236 -3.93 -41.39 17.47
CA ALA A 236 -3.21 -41.00 18.67
C ALA A 236 -2.06 -40.06 18.30
N LEU A 237 -2.01 -38.89 18.96
CA LEU A 237 -0.92 -37.95 18.83
C LEU A 237 0.40 -38.68 19.14
N PRO A 238 1.44 -38.53 18.28
CA PRO A 238 2.74 -39.10 18.58
C PRO A 238 3.27 -38.52 19.89
N PRO A 239 3.93 -39.33 20.74
CA PRO A 239 4.59 -38.84 21.95
C PRO A 239 5.59 -37.74 21.56
N GLY A 240 5.46 -36.58 22.20
CA GLY A 240 6.31 -35.43 21.94
C GLY A 240 7.78 -35.78 22.13
N ASP A 241 8.58 -35.55 21.09
CA ASP A 241 10.03 -35.56 21.17
C ASP A 241 10.47 -34.41 22.09
N GLU A 242 10.81 -34.77 23.33
CA GLU A 242 11.52 -33.91 24.26
C GLU A 242 12.91 -33.63 23.67
N THR A 243 13.02 -32.53 22.93
CA THR A 243 14.33 -32.04 22.47
C THR A 243 15.11 -31.59 23.71
N PRO A 244 16.27 -32.20 24.04
CA PRO A 244 17.05 -31.78 25.19
C PRO A 244 17.65 -30.39 24.94
N ALA A 245 17.50 -29.53 25.95
CA ALA A 245 18.09 -28.21 26.01
C ALA A 245 19.60 -28.27 25.74
N ALA A 246 20.04 -27.64 24.65
CA ALA A 246 21.45 -27.45 24.34
C ALA A 246 22.04 -26.47 25.37
N ALA A 247 22.68 -27.04 26.38
CA ALA A 247 23.56 -26.34 27.30
C ALA A 247 24.93 -26.12 26.62
N GLY A 248 25.35 -24.85 26.59
CA GLY A 248 26.76 -24.47 26.68
C GLY A 248 27.55 -24.39 25.39
N MET A 249 27.96 -23.16 25.04
CA MET A 249 29.38 -22.88 24.77
C MET A 249 29.69 -21.44 25.19
N ALA A 250 30.34 -21.34 26.35
CA ALA A 250 31.28 -20.28 26.68
C ALA A 250 32.67 -20.65 26.12
N THR A 251 33.63 -19.72 26.23
CA THR A 251 35.04 -19.74 25.77
C THR A 251 35.23 -19.55 24.26
N LEU A 252 36.00 -18.58 23.74
CA LEU A 252 37.08 -17.71 24.25
C LEU A 252 36.96 -16.31 23.63
#